data_AF-A0A1C5YJF3-F1
#
_entry.id   AF-A0A1C5YJF3-F1
#
_cell.length_a   1.000
_cell.length_b   1.000
_cell.length_c   1.000
_cell.angle_alpha   90.00
_cell.angle_beta   90.00
_cell.angle_gamma   90.00
#
_symmetry.space_group_name_H-M   'P 1'
#
loop_
_entity.id
_entity.type
_entity.pdbx_description
1 polymer ?
#
loop_
_entity_poly.entity_id
_entity_poly.type
_entity_poly.pdbx_seq_one_letter_code
_entity_poly.pdbx_strand_id
1 'polypeptide(L)'
;MRTKGKLLICGLIFVSGAVLNLFFSTAVHGLLTRKITRLSLLPIGDCLASLFSNRQHMMLYLCLQGFVCVLAVMFFLTNMRPYESDLNTITPEIKTPKAVGQYQHGSARWMSDAEKEKAFDSFILDPNDSAMRELLKTGYDGLDFMKK
;
A
#
# COMPACT_ATOMS: atom_id res chain seq x y z
N MET A 1 0.43 -3.00 2.54
CA MET A 1 0.43 -1.53 2.24
C MET A 1 1.84 -0.96 2.21
N ARG A 2 2.27 -0.38 1.08
CA ARG A 2 3.55 0.36 0.97
C ARG A 2 3.61 1.49 1.99
N THR A 3 4.81 1.77 2.52
CA THR A 3 5.09 2.82 3.52
C THR A 3 4.50 4.19 3.13
N LYS A 4 4.52 4.53 1.84
CA LYS A 4 3.90 5.75 1.29
C LYS A 4 2.38 5.83 1.56
N GLY A 5 1.66 4.72 1.41
CA GLY A 5 0.21 4.67 1.66
C GLY A 5 -0.13 4.81 3.14
N LYS A 6 0.69 4.22 4.02
CA LYS A 6 0.52 4.38 5.48
C LYS A 6 0.70 5.83 5.92
N LEU A 7 1.70 6.52 5.37
CA LEU A 7 1.94 7.94 5.63
C LEU A 7 0.76 8.81 5.18
N LEU A 8 0.19 8.54 4.01
CA LEU A 8 -1.02 9.25 3.53
C LEU A 8 -2.20 9.07 4.50
N ILE A 9 -2.45 7.85 4.95
CA ILE A 9 -3.55 7.57 5.90
C ILE A 9 -3.27 8.23 7.26
N CYS A 10 -2.04 8.17 7.77
CA CYS A 10 -1.67 8.86 9.01
C CYS A 10 -1.86 10.37 8.90
N GLY A 11 -1.46 10.98 7.77
CA GLY A 11 -1.69 12.38 7.48
C GLY A 11 -3.18 12.72 7.45
N LEU A 12 -4.00 11.87 6.84
CA LEU A 12 -5.45 12.05 6.80
C LEU A 12 -6.08 11.98 8.20
N ILE A 13 -5.66 11.01 9.02
CA ILE A 13 -6.11 10.89 10.43
C ILE A 13 -5.72 12.15 11.21
N PHE A 14 -4.49 12.65 11.03
CA PHE A 14 -4.02 13.83 11.75
C PHE A 14 -4.78 15.11 11.35
N VAL A 15 -5.03 15.32 10.05
CA VAL A 15 -5.74 16.50 9.54
C VAL A 15 -7.23 16.46 9.92
N SER A 16 -7.90 15.32 9.70
CA SER A 16 -9.30 15.16 10.09
C SER A 16 -9.48 15.29 11.60
N GLY A 17 -8.55 14.71 12.38
CA GLY A 17 -8.49 14.87 13.82
C GLY A 17 -8.29 16.33 14.25
N ALA A 18 -7.44 17.10 13.58
CA ALA A 18 -7.24 18.53 13.89
C ALA A 18 -8.52 19.36 13.69
N VAL A 19 -9.23 19.13 12.59
CA VAL A 19 -10.49 19.83 12.31
C VAL A 19 -11.55 19.48 13.35
N LEU A 20 -11.73 18.20 13.65
CA LEU A 20 -12.69 17.75 14.68
C LEU A 20 -12.31 18.24 16.08
N ASN A 21 -11.01 18.19 16.40
CA ASN A 21 -10.47 18.64 17.67
C ASN A 21 -10.70 20.15 17.88
N LEU A 22 -10.66 20.97 16.83
CA LEU A 22 -10.95 22.41 16.94
C LEU A 22 -12.36 22.67 17.50
N PHE A 23 -13.37 21.98 16.99
CA PHE A 23 -14.74 22.12 17.48
C PHE A 23 -14.92 21.50 18.87
N PHE A 24 -14.35 20.31 19.07
CA PHE A 24 -14.46 19.59 20.33
C PHE A 24 -13.76 20.31 21.48
N SER A 25 -12.53 20.80 21.29
CA SER A 25 -11.79 21.57 22.29
C SER A 25 -12.51 22.86 22.65
N THR A 26 -13.12 23.54 21.67
CA THR A 26 -13.89 24.77 21.91
C THR A 26 -15.13 24.49 22.74
N ALA A 27 -15.86 23.41 22.42
CA ALA A 27 -17.03 22.99 23.18
C ALA A 27 -16.68 22.58 24.61
N VAL A 28 -15.61 21.81 24.80
CA VAL A 28 -15.11 21.38 26.12
C VAL A 28 -14.62 22.58 26.92
N HIS A 29 -13.81 23.47 26.34
CA HIS A 29 -13.32 24.68 26.99
C HIS A 29 -14.47 25.61 27.42
N GLY A 30 -15.47 25.78 26.56
CA GLY A 30 -16.67 26.56 26.86
C GLY A 30 -17.52 25.96 27.99
N LEU A 31 -17.62 24.63 28.03
CA LEU A 31 -18.29 23.89 29.11
C LEU A 31 -17.55 24.04 30.44
N LEU A 32 -16.23 23.83 30.47
CA LEU A 32 -15.40 23.96 31.67
C LEU A 32 -15.38 25.40 32.21
N THR A 33 -15.40 26.39 31.31
CA THR A 33 -15.45 27.82 31.68
C THR A 33 -16.88 28.28 32.01
N ARG A 34 -17.88 27.39 31.97
CA ARG A 34 -19.33 27.68 32.17
C ARG A 34 -19.88 28.78 31.27
N LYS A 35 -19.20 29.10 30.15
CA LYS A 35 -19.68 30.08 29.17
C LYS A 35 -20.81 29.53 28.31
N ILE A 36 -20.93 28.21 28.25
CA ILE A 36 -21.93 27.51 27.43
C ILE A 36 -22.56 26.41 28.29
N THR A 37 -23.89 26.36 28.29
CA THR A 37 -24.69 25.32 29.01
C THR A 37 -25.12 24.18 28.09
N ARG A 38 -24.91 24.31 26.77
CA ARG A 38 -25.23 23.31 25.75
C ARG A 38 -24.08 23.17 24.76
N LEU A 39 -23.87 21.96 24.25
CA LEU A 39 -22.93 21.72 23.16
C LEU A 39 -23.48 22.37 21.89
N SER A 40 -22.85 23.44 21.42
CA SER A 40 -23.21 24.10 20.16
C SER A 40 -21.99 24.19 19.26
N LEU A 41 -22.21 24.01 17.96
CA LEU A 41 -21.19 24.21 16.94
C LEU A 41 -21.05 25.71 16.70
N LEU A 42 -19.97 26.30 17.24
CA LEU A 42 -19.62 27.69 16.97
C LEU A 42 -19.03 27.83 15.56
N PRO A 43 -19.20 29.01 14.93
CA PRO A 43 -18.55 29.29 13.66
C PRO A 43 -17.02 29.23 13.79
N ILE A 44 -16.36 28.80 12.71
CA ILE A 44 -14.92 28.50 12.66
C ILE A 44 -14.06 29.69 13.10
N GLY A 45 -14.48 30.93 12.76
CA GLY A 45 -13.78 32.15 13.14
C GLY A 45 -13.69 32.35 14.66
N ASP A 46 -14.78 32.08 15.37
CA ASP A 46 -14.83 32.22 16.83
C ASP A 46 -14.03 31.12 17.54
N CYS A 47 -14.01 29.90 16.97
CA CYS A 47 -13.18 28.80 17.45
C CYS A 47 -11.69 29.15 17.34
N LEU A 48 -11.25 29.66 16.19
CA LEU A 48 -9.87 30.10 15.96
C LEU A 48 -9.49 31.28 16.86
N ALA A 49 -10.35 32.29 16.98
CA ALA A 49 -10.12 33.42 17.86
C ALA A 49 -10.00 32.99 19.32
N SER A 50 -10.86 32.07 19.77
CA SER A 50 -10.82 31.52 21.12
C SER A 50 -9.54 30.72 21.39
N LEU A 51 -9.07 29.96 20.39
CA LEU A 51 -7.88 29.13 20.48
C LEU A 51 -6.61 29.97 20.69
N PHE A 52 -6.46 31.05 19.92
CA PHE A 52 -5.27 31.91 20.00
C PHE A 52 -5.36 32.94 21.14
N SER A 53 -6.56 33.35 21.54
CA SER A 53 -6.72 34.35 22.61
C SER A 53 -6.56 33.77 24.01
N ASN A 54 -6.78 32.46 24.20
CA ASN A 54 -6.75 31.83 25.52
C ASN A 54 -5.72 30.70 25.61
N ARG A 55 -4.70 30.89 26.45
CA ARG A 55 -3.65 29.90 26.71
C ARG A 55 -4.18 28.56 27.21
N GLN A 56 -5.24 28.55 28.02
CA GLN A 56 -5.83 27.31 28.54
C GLN A 56 -6.51 26.50 27.43
N HIS A 57 -7.22 27.18 26.53
CA HIS A 57 -7.84 26.54 25.37
C HIS A 57 -6.78 25.98 24.42
N MET A 58 -5.73 26.75 24.15
CA MET A 58 -4.58 26.30 23.35
C MET A 58 -3.92 25.04 23.93
N MET A 59 -3.71 25.01 25.24
CA MET A 59 -3.10 23.87 25.93
C MET A 59 -4.00 22.62 25.87
N LEU A 60 -5.31 22.79 26.04
CA LEU A 60 -6.29 21.70 25.89
C LEU A 60 -6.29 21.15 24.45
N TYR A 61 -6.32 22.03 23.45
CA TYR A 61 -6.26 21.65 22.03
C TYR A 61 -4.99 20.87 21.72
N LEU A 62 -3.82 21.36 22.17
CA LEU A 62 -2.53 20.68 22.00
C LEU A 62 -2.50 19.31 22.64
N CYS A 63 -3.06 19.17 23.85
CA CYS A 63 -3.14 17.89 24.56
C CYS A 63 -3.96 16.86 23.75
N LEU A 64 -5.16 17.25 23.32
CA LEU A 64 -6.04 16.40 22.50
C LEU A 64 -5.43 16.07 21.14
N GLN A 65 -4.78 17.05 20.50
CA GLN A 65 -4.06 16.82 19.23
C GLN A 65 -2.87 15.87 19.42
N GLY A 66 -2.21 15.95 20.57
CA GLY A 66 -1.16 15.01 20.97
C GLY A 66 -1.67 13.58 21.03
N PHE A 67 -2.84 13.33 21.61
CA PHE A 67 -3.46 12.00 21.62
C PHE A 67 -3.77 11.50 20.20
N VAL A 68 -4.32 12.35 19.33
CA VAL A 68 -4.55 11.99 17.92
C VAL A 68 -3.23 11.63 17.22
N CYS A 69 -2.15 12.38 17.50
CA CYS A 69 -0.82 12.09 16.97
C CYS A 69 -0.31 10.73 17.43
N VAL A 70 -0.42 10.42 18.73
CA VAL A 70 -0.06 9.11 19.28
C VAL A 70 -0.85 7.98 18.63
N LEU A 71 -2.16 8.16 18.42
CA LEU A 71 -3.00 7.19 17.70
C LEU A 71 -2.56 6.99 16.25
N ALA A 72 -2.18 8.06 15.54
CA ALA A 72 -1.65 7.96 14.18
C ALA A 72 -0.32 7.19 14.14
N VAL A 73 0.59 7.44 15.10
CA VAL A 73 1.84 6.69 15.24
C VAL A 73 1.57 5.22 15.57
N MET A 74 0.65 4.94 16.50
CA MET A 74 0.23 3.58 16.83
C MET A 74 -0.34 2.85 15.61
N PHE A 75 -1.18 3.49 14.81
CA PHE A 75 -1.67 2.92 13.55
C PHE A 75 -0.51 2.60 12.59
N PHE A 76 0.47 3.50 12.47
CA PHE A 76 1.65 3.27 11.62
C PHE A 76 2.45 2.03 12.04
N LEU A 77 2.69 1.88 13.35
CA LEU A 77 3.50 0.81 13.92
C LEU A 77 2.78 -0.54 13.97
N THR A 78 1.49 -0.55 14.34
CA THR A 78 0.72 -1.80 14.52
C THR A 78 0.24 -2.38 13.19
N ASN A 79 0.03 -1.56 12.17
CA ASN A 79 -0.42 -2.02 10.85
C ASN A 79 0.75 -2.52 9.98
N MET A 80 1.66 -3.27 10.58
CA MET A 80 2.70 -4.01 9.87
C MET A 80 2.10 -5.34 9.42
N ARG A 81 2.13 -5.59 8.12
CA ARG A 81 1.67 -6.85 7.52
C ARG A 81 2.88 -7.65 7.03
N PRO A 82 3.67 -8.26 7.94
CA PRO A 82 4.87 -8.99 7.57
C PRO A 82 4.58 -10.24 6.74
N TYR A 83 3.33 -10.72 6.76
CA TYR A 83 2.84 -11.85 5.97
C TYR A 83 2.56 -11.51 4.50
N GLU A 84 2.53 -10.23 4.14
CA GLU A 84 2.24 -9.78 2.76
C GLU A 84 3.56 -9.74 1.98
N SER A 85 3.79 -10.72 1.10
CA SER A 85 4.92 -10.70 0.17
C SER A 85 4.51 -10.07 -1.16
N ASP A 86 5.47 -9.40 -1.82
CA ASP A 86 5.27 -8.94 -3.19
C ASP A 86 5.04 -10.13 -4.13
N LEU A 87 4.27 -9.94 -5.20
CA LEU A 87 4.03 -10.98 -6.21
C LEU A 87 4.96 -10.79 -7.41
N ASN A 88 5.57 -11.88 -7.87
CA ASN A 88 6.24 -11.95 -9.17
C ASN A 88 5.22 -12.38 -10.24
N THR A 89 5.09 -11.57 -11.28
CA THR A 89 4.35 -11.93 -12.51
C THR A 89 5.20 -12.84 -13.38
N ILE A 90 4.71 -14.05 -13.64
CA ILE A 90 5.39 -15.04 -14.51
C ILE A 90 4.76 -15.01 -15.89
N THR A 91 3.43 -15.01 -15.94
CA THR A 91 2.64 -14.76 -17.14
C THR A 91 1.59 -13.68 -16.84
N PRO A 92 0.87 -13.15 -17.85
CA PRO A 92 -0.18 -12.16 -17.61
C PRO A 92 -1.23 -12.60 -16.59
N GLU A 93 -1.54 -13.90 -16.56
CA GLU A 93 -2.55 -14.49 -15.66
C GLU A 93 -1.95 -15.15 -14.42
N ILE A 94 -0.69 -15.60 -14.46
CA ILE A 94 -0.06 -16.35 -13.36
C ILE A 94 0.90 -15.45 -12.58
N LYS A 95 0.58 -15.27 -11.29
CA LYS A 95 1.38 -14.52 -10.32
C LYS A 95 1.73 -15.42 -9.14
N THR A 96 2.99 -15.42 -8.74
CA THR A 96 3.46 -16.21 -7.59
C THR A 96 4.11 -15.33 -6.53
N PRO A 97 3.98 -15.65 -5.23
CA PRO A 97 4.68 -14.94 -4.17
C PRO A 97 6.17 -14.87 -4.41
N LYS A 98 6.75 -13.68 -4.21
CA LYS A 98 8.20 -13.50 -4.21
C LYS A 98 8.75 -14.10 -2.91
N ALA A 99 9.80 -14.89 -3.04
CA ALA A 99 10.51 -15.44 -1.89
C ALA A 99 11.09 -14.28 -1.04
N VAL A 100 10.71 -14.21 0.24
CA VAL A 100 11.13 -13.16 1.19
C VAL A 100 11.34 -13.75 2.60
N GLY A 101 12.24 -13.14 3.37
CA GLY A 101 12.47 -13.47 4.79
C GLY A 101 13.24 -14.78 5.03
N GLN A 102 12.93 -15.44 6.15
CA GLN A 102 13.51 -16.73 6.58
C GLN A 102 12.75 -17.93 5.97
N TYR A 103 12.30 -17.81 4.71
CA TYR A 103 11.54 -18.83 3.97
C TYR A 103 10.20 -19.28 4.59
N GLN A 104 9.67 -18.56 5.57
CA GLN A 104 8.38 -18.89 6.22
C GLN A 104 7.17 -18.80 5.26
N HIS A 105 7.35 -18.12 4.14
CA HIS A 105 6.32 -17.95 3.09
C HIS A 105 6.62 -18.80 1.85
N GLY A 106 7.52 -19.78 1.99
CA GLY A 106 8.06 -20.58 0.90
C GLY A 106 9.37 -20.03 0.37
N SER A 107 10.34 -20.92 0.20
CA SER A 107 11.61 -20.66 -0.51
C SER A 107 11.51 -20.95 -2.00
N ALA A 108 10.46 -21.66 -2.42
CA ALA A 108 10.24 -22.01 -3.81
C ALA A 108 10.06 -20.74 -4.64
N ARG A 109 10.93 -20.58 -5.63
CA ARG A 109 10.87 -19.50 -6.62
C ARG A 109 11.10 -20.07 -8.01
N TRP A 110 10.63 -19.35 -9.01
CA TRP A 110 10.98 -19.64 -10.40
C TRP A 110 12.47 -19.37 -10.64
N MET A 111 13.08 -20.19 -11.48
CA MET A 111 14.44 -19.97 -11.96
C MET A 111 14.49 -18.68 -12.77
N SER A 112 15.58 -17.92 -12.61
CA SER A 112 15.92 -16.82 -13.51
C SER A 112 16.33 -17.37 -14.88
N ASP A 113 16.33 -16.54 -15.90
CA ASP A 113 16.65 -17.00 -17.26
C ASP A 113 18.09 -17.53 -17.38
N ALA A 114 19.04 -16.93 -16.65
CA ALA A 114 20.41 -17.43 -16.56
C ALA A 114 20.52 -18.79 -15.86
N GLU A 115 19.69 -19.05 -14.84
CA GLU A 115 19.64 -20.35 -14.18
C GLU A 115 19.00 -21.41 -15.07
N LYS A 116 18.00 -21.05 -15.87
CA LYS A 116 17.39 -21.96 -16.84
C LYS A 116 18.42 -22.39 -17.89
N GLU A 117 19.21 -21.47 -18.43
CA GLU A 117 20.25 -21.78 -19.42
C GLU A 117 21.32 -22.73 -18.88
N LYS A 118 21.61 -22.65 -17.57
CA LYS A 118 22.52 -23.59 -16.91
C LYS A 118 21.87 -24.92 -16.56
N ALA A 119 20.60 -24.92 -16.18
CA ALA A 119 19.90 -26.11 -15.69
C ALA A 119 19.33 -26.98 -16.82
N PHE A 120 19.04 -26.38 -17.97
CA PHE A 120 18.45 -27.06 -19.13
C PHE A 120 19.40 -26.96 -20.33
N ASP A 121 19.71 -28.11 -20.92
CA ASP A 121 20.33 -28.12 -22.24
C ASP A 121 19.35 -27.52 -23.24
N SER A 122 19.83 -26.53 -24.00
CA SER A 122 19.08 -25.94 -25.10
C SER A 122 19.72 -26.32 -26.41
N PHE A 123 18.90 -26.66 -27.39
CA PHE A 123 19.34 -26.88 -28.75
C PHE A 123 18.77 -25.77 -29.60
N ILE A 124 19.65 -24.91 -30.13
CA ILE A 124 19.25 -23.86 -31.06
C ILE A 124 19.25 -24.48 -32.45
N LEU A 125 18.06 -24.65 -33.01
CA LEU A 125 17.90 -25.18 -34.37
C LEU A 125 18.35 -24.12 -35.37
N ASP A 126 19.32 -24.45 -36.22
CA ASP A 126 19.72 -23.60 -37.34
C ASP A 126 18.68 -23.71 -38.47
N PRO A 127 17.98 -22.62 -38.83
CA PRO A 127 17.03 -22.63 -39.93
C PRO A 127 17.68 -22.84 -41.31
N ASN A 128 19.00 -22.65 -41.42
CA ASN A 128 19.74 -22.79 -42.67
C ASN A 128 20.25 -24.21 -42.89
N ASP A 129 20.19 -25.07 -41.88
CA ASP A 129 20.56 -26.47 -42.03
C ASP A 129 19.64 -27.17 -43.05
N SER A 130 20.26 -27.98 -43.93
CA SER A 130 19.55 -28.63 -45.03
C SER A 130 18.46 -29.58 -44.55
N ALA A 131 18.69 -30.33 -43.46
CA ALA A 131 17.71 -31.24 -42.91
C ALA A 131 16.58 -30.48 -42.22
N MET A 132 16.88 -29.39 -41.51
CA MET A 132 15.85 -28.53 -40.91
C MET A 132 14.96 -27.85 -41.96
N ARG A 133 15.54 -27.39 -43.08
CA ARG A 133 14.75 -26.80 -44.19
C ARG A 133 13.81 -27.79 -44.84
N GLU A 134 14.24 -29.04 -44.97
CA GLU A 134 13.40 -30.11 -45.51
C GLU A 134 12.25 -30.43 -44.54
N LEU A 135 12.56 -30.64 -43.25
CA LEU A 135 11.56 -30.88 -42.20
C LEU A 135 10.53 -29.74 -42.08
N LEU A 136 10.95 -28.48 -42.18
CA LEU A 136 10.05 -27.33 -42.15
C LEU A 136 9.15 -27.26 -43.40
N LYS A 137 9.66 -27.68 -44.57
CA LYS A 137 8.88 -27.72 -45.81
C LYS A 137 7.86 -28.85 -45.82
N THR A 138 8.26 -30.04 -45.38
CA THR A 138 7.42 -31.24 -45.41
C THR A 138 6.57 -31.41 -44.15
N GLY A 139 6.80 -30.60 -43.11
CA GLY A 139 6.09 -30.71 -41.83
C GLY A 139 4.57 -30.53 -41.92
N TYR A 140 4.07 -29.96 -43.03
CA TYR A 140 2.64 -29.82 -43.31
C TYR A 140 2.09 -30.84 -44.33
N ASP A 141 2.94 -31.70 -44.88
CA ASP A 141 2.50 -32.75 -45.79
C ASP A 141 1.65 -33.76 -45.02
N GLY A 142 0.42 -34.00 -45.49
CA GLY A 142 -0.56 -34.88 -44.83
C GLY A 142 -1.39 -34.22 -43.73
N LEU A 143 -1.18 -32.93 -43.42
CA LEU A 143 -2.01 -32.14 -42.50
C LEU A 143 -3.12 -31.37 -43.24
N ASP A 144 -3.77 -32.00 -44.24
CA ASP A 144 -4.78 -31.35 -45.07
C ASP A 144 -5.98 -30.81 -44.28
N PHE A 145 -6.21 -31.33 -43.07
CA PHE A 145 -7.24 -30.87 -42.14
C PHE A 145 -6.94 -29.50 -41.47
N MET A 146 -5.69 -29.01 -41.53
CA MET A 146 -5.31 -27.68 -41.00
C MET A 146 -5.37 -26.57 -42.05
N LYS A 147 -5.52 -26.91 -43.33
CA LYS A 147 -5.78 -25.93 -44.42
C LYS A 147 -7.24 -25.50 -44.36
N LYS A 148 -7.59 -24.63 -43.42
CA LYS A 148 -8.90 -23.98 -43.34
C LYS A 148 -8.75 -22.46 -43.37
#